data_AF-A0A1S6EUD7-F1
#
_entry.id   AF-A0A1S6EUD7-F1
#
_cell.length_a   1.000
_cell.length_b   1.000
_cell.length_c   1.000
_cell.angle_alpha   90.00
_cell.angle_beta   90.00
_cell.angle_gamma   90.00
#
_symmetry.space_group_name_H-M   'P 1'
#
loop_
_entity.id
_entity.type
_entity.pdbx_description
1 polymer ?
#
loop_
_entity_poly.entity_id
_entity_poly.type
_entity_poly.pdbx_seq_one_letter_code
_entity_poly.pdbx_strand_id
1 'polypeptide(L)'
;MAFRDGPFDQFKVPLVWTAAVVVVVALIASVLLIVADRRHDAAADGYGPVRAGFDAGAGPINGLFAAPVRWTGAVTDFVGGYFFAVSENRRLKRELEELQPWRDQAIALKNVNARYEAMLGLRTEPVVALATARSVSESRGPFVNARLLDAGSNKGVQVGNPVINEQGLVGRIVGVTGGVSRMLLLTDVASRTPVLIDRTDARALLTGDGSGNPKLEFIRGVDAVQAGDRVLTSGDGGGFPRGVPIGVVAKGIDGSWRVKLFSDRGAIDYVRIMLFQDFAQLADREALNAPPLAGLAPTPPSTAPAAPATRQTQSPSQPPAQGAARETAPAPSRAAAPPARPAPAPERPAPAATPASPTADTPSEPPPGGAA
;
A
#
# COMPACT_ATOMS: atom_id res chain seq x y z
N MET A 1 31.99 -40.18 18.62
CA MET A 1 32.52 -40.84 17.40
C MET A 1 31.40 -40.94 16.38
N ALA A 2 31.77 -40.89 15.10
CA ALA A 2 30.95 -41.03 13.88
C ALA A 2 30.30 -39.74 13.32
N PHE A 3 31.14 -38.86 12.78
CA PHE A 3 30.83 -38.11 11.56
C PHE A 3 30.99 -39.06 10.37
N ARG A 4 29.90 -39.48 9.74
CA ARG A 4 29.93 -40.04 8.38
C ARG A 4 28.52 -39.97 7.83
N ASP A 5 28.30 -38.97 6.97
CA ASP A 5 27.36 -38.97 5.83
C ASP A 5 27.41 -37.57 5.21
N GLY A 6 28.41 -37.35 4.36
CA GLY A 6 28.53 -36.16 3.53
C GLY A 6 27.73 -36.32 2.23
N PRO A 7 27.22 -35.22 1.62
CA PRO A 7 26.39 -35.23 0.41
C PRO A 7 27.13 -35.63 -0.89
N PHE A 8 28.32 -36.21 -0.78
CA PHE A 8 29.20 -36.55 -1.90
C PHE A 8 29.31 -38.06 -2.17
N ASP A 9 28.67 -38.91 -1.35
CA ASP A 9 28.79 -40.39 -1.48
C ASP A 9 27.98 -40.98 -2.66
N GLN A 10 27.22 -40.15 -3.38
CA GLN A 10 26.41 -40.58 -4.53
C GLN A 10 26.94 -40.14 -5.90
N PHE A 11 27.97 -39.29 -5.96
CA PHE A 11 28.64 -39.00 -7.22
C PHE A 11 29.75 -40.04 -7.47
N LYS A 12 29.35 -41.27 -7.76
CA LYS A 12 30.19 -42.18 -8.56
C LYS A 12 30.25 -41.60 -9.96
N VAL A 13 31.09 -40.57 -10.15
CA VAL A 13 31.50 -40.16 -11.48
C VAL A 13 32.14 -41.41 -12.08
N PRO A 14 31.58 -42.00 -13.15
CA PRO A 14 32.11 -43.23 -13.68
C PRO A 14 33.58 -42.96 -14.01
N LEU A 15 34.50 -43.75 -13.46
CA LEU A 15 35.96 -43.62 -13.66
C LEU A 15 36.31 -43.45 -15.14
N VAL A 16 35.46 -44.01 -16.02
CA VAL A 16 35.52 -43.91 -17.47
C VAL A 16 35.40 -42.47 -17.99
N TRP A 17 34.57 -41.61 -17.37
CA TRP A 17 34.40 -40.21 -17.77
C TRP A 17 35.60 -39.33 -17.38
N THR A 18 36.14 -39.52 -16.18
CA THR A 18 37.35 -38.79 -15.77
C THR A 18 38.56 -39.25 -16.57
N ALA A 19 38.68 -40.55 -16.84
CA ALA A 19 39.69 -41.10 -17.74
C ALA A 19 39.54 -40.57 -19.17
N ALA A 20 38.31 -40.50 -19.71
CA ALA A 20 38.06 -39.96 -21.05
C ALA A 20 38.46 -38.49 -21.16
N VAL A 21 38.13 -37.66 -20.17
CA VAL A 21 38.52 -36.24 -20.15
C VAL A 21 40.03 -36.10 -20.08
N VAL A 22 40.71 -36.88 -19.24
CA VAL A 22 42.19 -36.86 -19.13
C VAL A 22 42.85 -37.32 -20.44
N VAL A 23 42.32 -38.34 -21.10
CA VAL A 23 42.83 -38.82 -22.39
C VAL A 23 42.66 -37.78 -23.49
N VAL A 24 41.52 -37.08 -23.54
CA VAL A 24 41.28 -36.01 -24.52
C VAL A 24 42.24 -34.84 -24.28
N VAL A 25 42.44 -34.42 -23.02
CA VAL A 25 43.40 -33.36 -22.68
C VAL A 25 44.83 -33.78 -23.02
N ALA A 26 45.21 -35.04 -22.74
CA ALA A 26 46.53 -35.57 -23.09
C ALA A 26 46.75 -35.67 -24.61
N LEU A 27 45.72 -36.03 -25.38
CA LEU A 27 45.76 -36.04 -26.85
C LEU A 27 45.98 -34.63 -27.41
N ILE A 28 45.27 -33.64 -26.88
CA ILE A 28 45.43 -32.23 -27.28
C ILE A 28 46.85 -31.74 -26.96
N ALA A 29 47.37 -32.07 -25.76
CA ALA A 29 48.73 -31.72 -25.35
C ALA A 29 49.79 -32.41 -26.23
N SER A 30 49.60 -33.68 -26.58
CA SER A 30 50.48 -34.46 -27.46
C SER A 30 50.55 -33.89 -28.86
N VAL A 31 49.41 -33.54 -29.45
CA VAL A 31 49.34 -32.89 -30.77
C VAL A 31 50.04 -31.53 -30.75
N LEU A 32 49.85 -30.75 -29.68
CA LEU A 32 50.56 -29.48 -29.48
C LEU A 32 52.07 -29.65 -29.38
N LEU A 33 52.55 -30.70 -28.70
CA LEU A 33 53.98 -31.00 -28.56
C LEU A 33 54.61 -31.46 -29.88
N ILE A 34 53.91 -32.29 -30.66
CA ILE A 34 54.37 -32.72 -32.00
C ILE A 34 54.48 -31.53 -32.96
N VAL A 35 53.52 -30.60 -32.93
CA VAL A 35 53.59 -29.37 -33.72
C VAL A 35 54.70 -28.45 -33.21
N ALA A 36 54.99 -28.49 -31.91
CA ALA A 36 56.05 -27.73 -31.28
C ALA A 36 57.46 -28.25 -31.55
N ASP A 37 57.60 -29.54 -31.85
CA ASP A 37 58.86 -30.21 -32.12
C ASP A 37 59.25 -30.06 -33.60
N ARG A 38 58.26 -30.13 -34.50
CA ARG A 38 58.46 -29.89 -35.95
C ARG A 38 58.97 -28.49 -36.32
N ARG A 39 58.91 -27.53 -35.40
CA ARG A 39 59.46 -26.17 -35.58
C ARG A 39 60.92 -26.04 -35.13
N HIS A 40 61.48 -27.04 -34.43
CA HIS A 40 62.89 -27.05 -34.04
C HIS A 40 63.81 -27.71 -35.08
N ASP A 41 63.29 -28.63 -35.90
CA ASP A 41 64.04 -29.24 -37.02
C ASP A 41 63.99 -28.41 -38.33
N ALA A 42 63.23 -27.32 -38.36
CA ALA A 42 63.09 -26.44 -39.52
C ALA A 42 64.09 -25.27 -39.53
N ALA A 43 65.23 -25.43 -38.86
CA ALA A 43 66.30 -24.43 -38.77
C ALA A 43 67.57 -24.90 -39.50
N ALA A 44 67.44 -25.38 -40.73
CA ALA A 44 68.55 -25.47 -41.68
C ALA A 44 68.05 -25.37 -43.13
N ASP A 45 68.60 -24.39 -43.83
CA ASP A 45 68.75 -24.28 -45.29
C ASP A 45 67.50 -24.10 -46.18
N GLY A 46 67.21 -22.82 -46.46
CA GLY A 46 67.16 -22.28 -47.82
C GLY A 46 65.97 -22.60 -48.73
N TYR A 47 64.82 -21.93 -48.56
CA TYR A 47 63.85 -21.69 -49.66
C TYR A 47 63.05 -20.39 -49.44
N GLY A 48 63.38 -19.35 -50.21
CA GLY A 48 62.84 -17.98 -50.12
C GLY A 48 61.53 -17.62 -50.86
N PRO A 49 60.96 -18.39 -51.81
CA PRO A 49 59.72 -17.94 -52.49
C PRO A 49 58.43 -18.68 -52.09
N VAL A 50 58.48 -19.85 -51.43
CA VAL A 50 57.28 -20.65 -51.12
C VAL A 50 56.52 -20.14 -49.88
N ARG A 51 57.16 -19.26 -49.09
CA ARG A 51 56.61 -18.71 -47.84
C ARG A 51 55.46 -17.71 -48.05
N ALA A 52 55.43 -17.02 -49.19
CA ALA A 52 54.38 -16.04 -49.49
C ALA A 52 53.00 -16.67 -49.76
N GLY A 53 52.94 -17.93 -50.20
CA GLY A 53 51.69 -18.67 -50.40
C GLY A 53 51.16 -19.33 -49.13
N PHE A 54 52.05 -19.72 -48.21
CA PHE A 54 51.67 -20.39 -46.96
C PHE A 54 51.25 -19.38 -45.87
N ASP A 55 51.86 -18.19 -45.83
CA ASP A 55 51.47 -17.11 -44.91
C ASP A 55 50.08 -16.52 -45.23
N ALA A 56 49.57 -16.71 -46.45
CA ALA A 56 48.20 -16.35 -46.84
C ALA A 56 47.15 -17.40 -46.43
N GLY A 57 47.55 -18.67 -46.24
CA GLY A 57 46.67 -19.77 -45.84
C GLY A 57 46.61 -20.02 -44.33
N ALA A 58 47.66 -19.62 -43.58
CA ALA A 58 47.74 -19.78 -42.13
C ALA A 58 47.12 -18.62 -41.31
N GLY A 59 46.52 -17.64 -41.99
CA GLY A 59 45.86 -16.48 -41.36
C GLY A 59 44.82 -16.79 -40.29
N PRO A 60 44.02 -17.89 -40.36
CA PRO A 60 42.98 -18.13 -39.36
C PRO A 60 43.39 -19.09 -38.23
N ILE A 61 44.68 -19.39 -38.00
CA ILE A 61 45.10 -20.32 -36.93
C ILE A 61 45.65 -19.58 -35.69
N ASN A 62 46.12 -18.33 -35.84
CA ASN A 62 46.56 -17.52 -34.69
C ASN A 62 45.43 -17.18 -33.71
N GLY A 63 44.16 -17.25 -34.13
CA GLY A 63 43.00 -17.13 -33.24
C GLY A 63 42.76 -18.37 -32.35
N LEU A 64 43.29 -19.54 -32.74
CA LEU A 64 43.09 -20.81 -32.05
C LEU A 64 44.06 -20.97 -30.86
N PHE A 65 45.26 -20.38 -30.93
CA PHE A 65 46.22 -20.40 -29.82
C PHE A 65 45.88 -19.42 -28.69
N ALA A 66 45.13 -18.36 -28.99
CA ALA A 66 44.58 -17.48 -27.96
C ALA A 66 43.30 -18.02 -27.32
N ALA A 67 42.65 -19.04 -27.90
CA ALA A 67 41.37 -19.59 -27.46
C ALA A 67 41.37 -20.23 -26.06
N PRO A 68 42.42 -20.97 -25.60
CA PRO A 68 42.42 -21.58 -24.27
C PRO A 68 42.34 -20.55 -23.15
N VAL A 69 43.00 -19.40 -23.31
CA VAL A 69 43.03 -18.32 -22.31
C VAL A 69 41.70 -17.55 -22.25
N ARG A 70 40.93 -17.48 -23.35
CA ARG A 70 39.58 -16.88 -23.35
C ARG A 70 38.54 -17.86 -22.81
N TRP A 71 38.76 -19.15 -23.04
CA TRP A 71 37.89 -20.22 -22.55
C TRP A 71 38.03 -20.41 -21.04
N THR A 72 39.23 -20.27 -20.47
CA THR A 72 39.42 -20.30 -19.01
C THR A 72 38.70 -19.15 -18.31
N GLY A 73 38.78 -17.92 -18.86
CA GLY A 73 38.01 -16.77 -18.33
C GLY A 73 36.50 -16.96 -18.42
N ALA A 74 36.00 -17.47 -19.56
CA ALA A 74 34.57 -17.74 -19.74
C ALA A 74 34.04 -18.85 -18.82
N VAL A 75 34.86 -19.88 -18.52
CA VAL A 75 34.50 -20.95 -17.58
C VAL A 75 34.51 -20.44 -16.14
N THR A 76 35.48 -19.62 -15.73
CA THR A 76 35.49 -19.03 -14.39
C THR A 76 34.31 -18.07 -14.17
N ASP A 77 33.96 -17.28 -15.19
CA ASP A 77 32.82 -16.36 -15.13
C ASP A 77 31.49 -17.11 -15.12
N PHE A 78 31.35 -18.20 -15.91
CA PHE A 78 30.17 -19.05 -15.89
C PHE A 78 29.98 -19.76 -14.55
N VAL A 79 31.06 -20.31 -13.98
CA VAL A 79 31.04 -20.97 -12.67
C VAL A 79 30.74 -19.97 -11.56
N GLY A 80 31.36 -18.79 -11.59
CA GLY A 80 31.07 -17.69 -10.66
C GLY A 80 29.62 -17.22 -10.74
N GLY A 81 29.10 -17.02 -11.96
CA GLY A 81 27.71 -16.65 -12.22
C GLY A 81 26.71 -17.71 -11.74
N TYR A 82 27.02 -19.00 -11.92
CA TYR A 82 26.20 -20.09 -11.42
C TYR A 82 26.18 -20.14 -9.89
N PHE A 83 27.34 -20.06 -9.23
CA PHE A 83 27.40 -20.06 -7.76
C PHE A 83 26.74 -18.83 -7.16
N PHE A 84 26.88 -17.66 -7.79
CA PHE A 84 26.15 -16.45 -7.41
C PHE A 84 24.63 -16.62 -7.60
N ALA A 85 24.18 -17.15 -8.73
CA ALA A 85 22.75 -17.39 -8.96
C ALA A 85 22.15 -18.40 -7.97
N VAL A 86 22.90 -19.46 -7.62
CA VAL A 86 22.47 -20.47 -6.64
C VAL A 86 22.46 -19.89 -5.22
N SER A 87 23.47 -19.11 -4.83
CA SER A 87 23.51 -18.48 -3.50
C SER A 87 22.39 -17.45 -3.37
N GLU A 88 22.12 -16.68 -4.42
CA GLU A 88 21.02 -15.73 -4.51
C GLU A 88 19.65 -16.44 -4.45
N ASN A 89 19.47 -17.54 -5.19
CA ASN A 89 18.24 -18.33 -5.12
C ASN A 89 18.01 -18.90 -3.71
N ARG A 90 19.07 -19.38 -3.04
CA ARG A 90 18.97 -19.83 -1.64
C ARG A 90 18.71 -18.68 -0.66
N ARG A 91 19.22 -17.46 -0.93
CA ARG A 91 18.93 -16.28 -0.13
C ARG A 91 17.46 -15.88 -0.28
N LEU A 92 16.99 -15.71 -1.51
CA LEU A 92 15.60 -15.37 -1.81
C LEU A 92 14.61 -16.41 -1.30
N LYS A 93 14.96 -17.71 -1.36
CA LYS A 93 14.14 -18.77 -0.75
C LYS A 93 14.03 -18.64 0.76
N ARG A 94 15.14 -18.34 1.44
CA ARG A 94 15.14 -18.10 2.89
C ARG A 94 14.32 -16.87 3.25
N GLU A 95 14.44 -15.78 2.49
CA GLU A 95 13.62 -14.58 2.68
C GLU A 95 12.13 -14.88 2.45
N LEU A 96 11.78 -15.68 1.45
CA LEU A 96 10.40 -16.12 1.22
C LEU A 96 9.86 -16.99 2.36
N GLU A 97 10.66 -17.93 2.85
CA GLU A 97 10.32 -18.78 4.00
C GLU A 97 10.13 -17.94 5.27
N GLU A 98 10.91 -16.87 5.45
CA GLU A 98 10.79 -15.93 6.56
C GLU A 98 9.56 -15.03 6.45
N LEU A 99 9.23 -14.56 5.24
CA LEU A 99 8.09 -13.66 4.98
C LEU A 99 6.74 -14.38 4.96
N GLN A 100 6.71 -15.69 4.68
CA GLN A 100 5.48 -16.49 4.64
C GLN A 100 4.69 -16.45 5.98
N PRO A 101 5.31 -16.73 7.15
CA PRO A 101 4.64 -16.62 8.43
C PRO A 101 4.02 -15.24 8.69
N TRP A 102 4.74 -14.16 8.36
CA TRP A 102 4.23 -12.80 8.52
C TRP A 102 3.01 -12.53 7.64
N ARG A 103 3.04 -13.00 6.38
CA ARG A 103 1.90 -12.89 5.46
C ARG A 103 0.69 -13.64 6.00
N ASP A 104 0.88 -14.87 6.47
CA ASP A 104 -0.21 -15.71 6.95
C ASP A 104 -0.80 -15.17 8.25
N GLN A 105 0.03 -14.63 9.15
CA GLN A 105 -0.42 -13.90 10.34
C GLN A 105 -1.22 -12.64 9.98
N ALA A 106 -0.75 -11.85 9.01
CA ALA A 106 -1.47 -10.66 8.57
C ALA A 106 -2.85 -11.00 7.98
N ILE A 107 -2.94 -12.09 7.20
CA ILE A 107 -4.21 -12.59 6.67
C ILE A 107 -5.13 -13.08 7.81
N ALA A 108 -4.59 -13.85 8.76
CA ALA A 108 -5.36 -14.33 9.90
C ALA A 108 -5.93 -13.17 10.73
N LEU A 109 -5.11 -12.16 11.03
CA LEU A 109 -5.52 -10.97 11.78
C LEU A 109 -6.57 -10.16 11.02
N LYS A 110 -6.41 -10.00 9.70
CA LYS A 110 -7.40 -9.36 8.83
C LYS A 110 -8.75 -10.09 8.88
N ASN A 111 -8.75 -11.41 8.80
CA ASN A 111 -9.98 -12.22 8.85
C ASN A 111 -10.66 -12.12 10.23
N VAL A 112 -9.88 -12.12 11.31
CA VAL A 112 -10.40 -11.94 12.66
C VAL A 112 -11.01 -10.54 12.84
N ASN A 113 -10.33 -9.49 12.38
CA ASN A 113 -10.86 -8.13 12.41
C ASN A 113 -12.15 -8.01 11.60
N ALA A 114 -12.21 -8.55 10.39
CA ALA A 114 -13.44 -8.56 9.58
C ALA A 114 -14.59 -9.29 10.29
N ARG A 115 -14.30 -10.39 11.01
CA ARG A 115 -15.31 -11.10 11.82
C ARG A 115 -15.79 -10.25 13.00
N TYR A 116 -14.89 -9.55 13.69
CA TYR A 116 -15.26 -8.63 14.77
C TYR A 116 -16.07 -7.45 14.25
N GLU A 117 -15.69 -6.87 13.12
CA GLU A 117 -16.46 -5.81 12.46
C GLU A 117 -17.89 -6.27 12.15
N ALA A 118 -18.06 -7.47 11.60
CA ALA A 118 -19.37 -8.05 11.33
C ALA A 118 -20.19 -8.33 12.61
N MET A 119 -19.55 -8.88 13.65
CA MET A 119 -20.22 -9.19 14.94
C MET A 119 -20.63 -7.93 15.71
N LEU A 120 -19.82 -6.89 15.65
CA LEU A 120 -20.08 -5.61 16.32
C LEU A 120 -20.97 -4.68 15.49
N GLY A 121 -21.28 -5.04 14.24
CA GLY A 121 -22.02 -4.18 13.32
C GLY A 121 -21.28 -2.87 13.02
N LEU A 122 -19.95 -2.90 13.07
CA LEU A 122 -19.13 -1.72 12.76
C LEU A 122 -19.33 -1.35 11.29
N ARG A 123 -19.65 -0.08 11.03
CA ARG A 123 -19.63 0.46 9.68
C ARG A 123 -18.18 0.71 9.29
N THR A 124 -17.54 -0.30 8.72
CA THR A 124 -16.19 -0.17 8.15
C THR A 124 -16.23 0.89 7.04
N GLU A 125 -15.15 1.67 6.92
CA GLU A 125 -15.00 2.67 5.87
C GLU A 125 -15.26 2.00 4.49
N PRO A 126 -16.20 2.49 3.67
CA PRO A 126 -16.51 1.90 2.38
C PRO A 126 -15.28 1.95 1.47
N VAL A 127 -15.15 0.95 0.60
CA VAL A 127 -14.08 0.93 -0.41
C VAL A 127 -14.20 2.18 -1.27
N VAL A 128 -13.24 3.08 -1.14
CA VAL A 128 -13.22 4.34 -1.88
C VAL A 128 -12.85 4.06 -3.33
N ALA A 129 -13.74 4.43 -4.26
CA ALA A 129 -13.46 4.31 -5.69
C ALA A 129 -12.28 5.21 -6.09
N LEU A 130 -11.46 4.75 -7.03
CA LEU A 130 -10.25 5.45 -7.45
C LEU A 130 -10.34 5.77 -8.95
N ALA A 131 -10.14 7.03 -9.31
CA ALA A 131 -10.04 7.49 -10.69
C ALA A 131 -8.56 7.76 -11.04
N THR A 132 -8.03 7.07 -12.05
CA THR A 132 -6.67 7.31 -12.53
C THR A 132 -6.62 8.56 -13.40
N ALA A 133 -5.60 9.38 -13.18
CA ALA A 133 -5.34 10.58 -13.96
C ALA A 133 -3.83 10.75 -14.21
N ARG A 134 -3.50 11.34 -15.35
CA ARG A 134 -2.18 11.81 -15.70
C ARG A 134 -2.07 13.30 -15.38
N SER A 135 -0.93 13.71 -14.81
CA SER A 135 -0.57 15.11 -14.66
C SER A 135 -0.16 15.68 -16.01
N VAL A 136 -0.89 16.68 -16.49
CA VAL A 136 -0.70 17.29 -17.82
C VAL A 136 0.18 18.53 -17.75
N SER A 137 0.05 19.33 -16.69
CA SER A 137 0.82 20.57 -16.53
C SER A 137 1.11 20.88 -15.08
N GLU A 138 2.28 21.46 -14.83
CA GLU A 138 2.70 21.94 -13.52
C GLU A 138 2.69 23.48 -13.50
N SER A 139 1.99 24.04 -12.53
CA SER A 139 2.06 25.47 -12.21
C SER A 139 2.82 25.60 -10.90
N ARG A 140 4.09 26.02 -10.99
CA ARG A 140 4.98 26.24 -9.86
C ARG A 140 5.36 27.71 -9.79
N GLY A 141 5.05 28.33 -8.66
CA GLY A 141 5.42 29.70 -8.30
C GLY A 141 5.66 29.79 -6.79
N PRO A 142 6.22 30.91 -6.30
CA PRO A 142 6.57 31.06 -4.88
C PRO A 142 5.39 30.92 -3.92
N PHE A 143 4.17 31.14 -4.41
CA PHE A 143 2.92 31.06 -3.64
C PHE A 143 1.89 30.11 -4.25
N VAL A 144 2.23 29.38 -5.31
CA VAL A 144 1.29 28.50 -6.03
C VAL A 144 2.02 27.24 -6.49
N ASN A 145 1.63 26.10 -5.93
CA ASN A 145 2.05 24.76 -6.29
C ASN A 145 0.80 23.94 -6.62
N ALA A 146 0.43 23.94 -7.90
CA ALA A 146 -0.74 23.21 -8.41
C ALA A 146 -0.41 22.43 -9.68
N ARG A 147 -1.13 21.34 -9.91
CA ARG A 147 -1.03 20.52 -11.13
C ARG A 147 -2.40 20.31 -11.77
N LEU A 148 -2.41 20.19 -13.09
CA LEU A 148 -3.61 19.91 -13.87
C LEU A 148 -3.67 18.42 -14.21
N LEU A 149 -4.81 17.79 -14.00
CA LEU A 149 -5.02 16.36 -14.20
C LEU A 149 -6.06 16.11 -15.31
N ASP A 150 -5.84 15.11 -16.16
CA ASP A 150 -6.73 14.68 -17.26
C ASP A 150 -7.96 13.85 -16.79
N ALA A 151 -8.47 14.19 -15.61
CA ALA A 151 -9.68 13.61 -15.05
C ALA A 151 -10.53 14.71 -14.44
N GLY A 152 -11.81 14.73 -14.79
CA GLY A 152 -12.78 15.70 -14.30
C GLY A 152 -14.06 15.04 -13.81
N SER A 153 -15.13 15.85 -13.74
CA SER A 153 -16.45 15.42 -13.28
C SER A 153 -17.05 14.27 -14.09
N ASN A 154 -16.69 14.12 -15.37
CA ASN A 154 -17.11 12.97 -16.19
C ASN A 154 -16.60 11.61 -15.64
N LYS A 155 -15.54 11.62 -14.84
CA LYS A 155 -15.00 10.45 -14.13
C LYS A 155 -15.38 10.43 -12.64
N GLY A 156 -16.37 11.24 -12.23
CA GLY A 156 -16.83 11.33 -10.83
C GLY A 156 -15.93 12.16 -9.91
N VAL A 157 -14.92 12.85 -10.45
CA VAL A 157 -14.03 13.72 -9.64
C VAL A 157 -14.80 14.91 -9.10
N GLN A 158 -14.62 15.22 -7.82
CA GLN A 158 -15.24 16.35 -7.13
C GLN A 158 -14.17 17.21 -6.45
N VAL A 159 -14.53 18.46 -6.14
CA VAL A 159 -13.68 19.35 -5.33
C VAL A 159 -13.57 18.78 -3.93
N GLY A 160 -12.36 18.76 -3.38
CA GLY A 160 -12.04 18.16 -2.09
C GLY A 160 -11.44 16.77 -2.18
N ASN A 161 -11.63 16.05 -3.30
CA ASN A 161 -11.15 14.68 -3.45
C ASN A 161 -9.63 14.57 -3.20
N PRO A 162 -9.17 13.66 -2.33
CA PRO A 162 -7.75 13.40 -2.11
C PRO A 162 -7.08 12.83 -3.36
N VAL A 163 -5.83 13.19 -3.57
CA VAL A 163 -5.02 12.65 -4.67
C VAL A 163 -3.77 11.99 -4.10
N ILE A 164 -3.58 10.72 -4.47
CA ILE A 164 -2.44 9.90 -4.06
C ILE A 164 -1.61 9.48 -5.27
N ASN A 165 -0.34 9.18 -5.02
CA ASN A 165 0.50 8.41 -5.92
C ASN A 165 0.81 7.04 -5.29
N GLU A 166 1.76 6.31 -5.87
CA GLU A 166 2.16 4.97 -5.38
C GLU A 166 2.75 4.98 -3.96
N GLN A 167 3.24 6.13 -3.51
CA GLN A 167 4.02 6.26 -2.28
C GLN A 167 3.24 6.99 -1.17
N GLY A 168 2.28 7.84 -1.52
CA GLY A 168 1.45 8.52 -0.54
C GLY A 168 0.59 9.66 -1.09
N LEU A 169 0.10 10.48 -0.19
CA LEU A 169 -0.71 11.67 -0.50
C LEU A 169 0.13 12.72 -1.22
N VAL A 170 -0.43 13.25 -2.30
CA VAL A 170 0.17 14.32 -3.12
C VAL A 170 -0.54 15.64 -2.88
N GLY A 171 -1.85 15.61 -2.69
CA GLY A 171 -2.66 16.81 -2.55
C GLY A 171 -4.15 16.55 -2.57
N ARG A 172 -4.91 17.57 -2.95
CA ARG A 172 -6.38 17.52 -3.07
C ARG A 172 -6.87 18.30 -4.28
N ILE A 173 -8.03 17.93 -4.80
CA ILE A 173 -8.68 18.65 -5.89
C ILE A 173 -9.29 19.96 -5.38
N VAL A 174 -9.00 21.07 -6.06
CA VAL A 174 -9.54 22.41 -5.73
C VAL A 174 -10.42 23.00 -6.83
N GLY A 175 -10.41 22.41 -8.02
CA GLY A 175 -11.28 22.83 -9.11
C GLY A 175 -11.50 21.69 -10.10
N VAL A 176 -12.69 21.60 -10.67
CA VAL A 176 -13.09 20.54 -11.58
C VAL A 176 -13.86 21.10 -12.77
N THR A 177 -13.62 20.55 -13.94
CA THR A 177 -14.38 20.75 -15.18
C THR A 177 -14.84 19.38 -15.70
N GLY A 178 -15.52 19.30 -16.85
CA GLY A 178 -15.97 18.03 -17.45
C GLY A 178 -14.83 17.00 -17.60
N GLY A 179 -13.75 17.37 -18.27
CA GLY A 179 -12.64 16.46 -18.59
C GLY A 179 -11.36 16.63 -17.78
N VAL A 180 -11.24 17.70 -16.98
CA VAL A 180 -9.98 18.12 -16.35
C VAL A 180 -10.23 18.56 -14.92
N SER A 181 -9.24 18.42 -14.05
CA SER A 181 -9.27 18.95 -12.69
C SER A 181 -7.94 19.59 -12.29
N ARG A 182 -8.01 20.50 -11.31
CA ARG A 182 -6.85 21.17 -10.71
C ARG A 182 -6.60 20.58 -9.33
N MET A 183 -5.40 20.05 -9.13
CA MET A 183 -4.89 19.56 -7.85
C MET A 183 -4.03 20.64 -7.19
N LEU A 184 -4.31 20.92 -5.92
CA LEU A 184 -3.44 21.68 -5.02
C LEU A 184 -2.50 20.71 -4.30
N LEU A 185 -1.19 20.93 -4.38
CA LEU A 185 -0.19 20.06 -3.76
C LEU A 185 -0.10 20.32 -2.25
N LEU A 186 0.37 19.32 -1.50
CA LEU A 186 0.64 19.46 -0.07
C LEU A 186 1.67 20.56 0.27
N THR A 187 2.55 20.88 -0.68
CA THR A 187 3.61 21.88 -0.56
C THR A 187 3.13 23.31 -0.82
N ASP A 188 1.89 23.50 -1.27
CA ASP A 188 1.32 24.83 -1.55
C ASP A 188 1.03 25.63 -0.26
N VAL A 189 1.23 26.94 -0.28
CA VAL A 189 0.99 27.84 0.88
C VAL A 189 -0.47 27.86 1.38
N ALA A 190 -1.43 27.54 0.51
CA ALA A 190 -2.84 27.41 0.84
C ALA A 190 -3.23 25.98 1.28
N SER A 191 -2.29 25.04 1.25
CA SER A 191 -2.52 23.66 1.69
C SER A 191 -2.51 23.57 3.21
N ARG A 192 -3.62 23.04 3.75
CA ARG A 192 -3.80 22.71 5.16
C ARG A 192 -4.42 21.33 5.24
N THR A 193 -3.66 20.36 5.74
CA THR A 193 -4.08 18.95 5.78
C THR A 193 -4.03 18.44 7.22
N PRO A 194 -5.15 18.03 7.82
CA PRO A 194 -5.16 17.43 9.15
C PRO A 194 -4.46 16.07 9.19
N VAL A 195 -3.45 15.93 10.03
CA VAL A 195 -2.60 14.73 10.10
C VAL A 195 -2.55 14.12 11.50
N LEU A 196 -2.18 12.85 11.56
CA LEU A 196 -1.85 12.12 12.77
C LEU A 196 -0.44 11.54 12.68
N ILE A 197 0.20 11.41 13.84
CA ILE A 197 1.49 10.74 13.99
C ILE A 197 1.23 9.26 14.30
N ASP A 198 1.77 8.36 13.48
CA ASP A 198 1.51 6.92 13.56
C ASP A 198 1.82 6.31 14.94
N ARG A 199 2.95 6.75 15.53
CA ARG A 199 3.46 6.21 16.80
C ARG A 199 2.64 6.62 18.03
N THR A 200 2.15 7.87 18.06
CA THR A 200 1.54 8.48 19.25
C THR A 200 0.06 8.79 19.09
N ASP A 201 -0.51 8.59 17.88
CA ASP A 201 -1.82 9.08 17.44
C ASP A 201 -2.02 10.59 17.68
N ALA A 202 -0.92 11.34 17.86
CA ALA A 202 -0.97 12.77 18.09
C ALA A 202 -1.47 13.49 16.84
N ARG A 203 -2.41 14.42 17.04
CA ARG A 203 -3.00 15.20 15.96
C ARG A 203 -2.19 16.46 15.71
N ALA A 204 -2.04 16.81 14.44
CA ALA A 204 -1.34 18.01 13.99
C ALA A 204 -1.93 18.50 12.66
N LEU A 205 -1.47 19.66 12.20
CA LEU A 205 -1.80 20.22 10.91
C LEU A 205 -0.55 20.27 10.05
N LEU A 206 -0.63 19.70 8.85
CA LEU A 206 0.40 19.87 7.84
C LEU A 206 0.08 21.11 7.01
N THR A 207 0.94 22.12 7.12
CA THR A 207 0.82 23.40 6.42
C THR A 207 1.90 23.48 5.35
N GLY A 208 1.49 23.67 4.10
CA GLY A 208 2.44 23.93 3.02
C GLY A 208 2.97 25.37 3.11
N ASP A 209 4.22 25.56 2.72
CA ASP A 209 4.92 26.85 2.79
C ASP A 209 5.70 27.17 1.49
N GLY A 210 5.36 26.50 0.39
CA GLY A 210 6.04 26.62 -0.90
C GLY A 210 7.30 25.77 -1.02
N SER A 211 7.84 25.27 0.11
CA SER A 211 9.02 24.39 0.12
C SER A 211 8.65 22.94 -0.22
N GLY A 212 9.65 22.11 -0.53
CA GLY A 212 9.46 20.67 -0.75
C GLY A 212 9.06 19.87 0.49
N ASN A 213 9.32 20.41 1.69
CA ASN A 213 9.05 19.73 2.96
C ASN A 213 8.08 20.57 3.80
N PRO A 214 6.75 20.37 3.71
CA PRO A 214 5.78 21.18 4.45
C PRO A 214 6.00 21.13 5.97
N LYS A 215 5.52 22.16 6.67
CA LYS A 215 5.67 22.33 8.12
C LYS A 215 4.56 21.59 8.87
N LEU A 216 4.92 21.03 10.02
CA LEU A 216 4.00 20.43 10.96
C LEU A 216 3.68 21.43 12.07
N GLU A 217 2.43 21.86 12.15
CA GLU A 217 1.95 22.89 13.06
C GLU A 217 0.83 22.34 13.97
N PHE A 218 0.50 23.05 15.05
CA PHE A 218 -0.59 22.72 15.96
C PHE A 218 -0.57 21.29 16.52
N ILE A 219 0.64 20.78 16.81
CA ILE A 219 0.84 19.45 17.39
C ILE A 219 0.18 19.38 18.77
N ARG A 220 -0.72 18.42 18.95
CA ARG A 220 -1.36 18.14 20.23
C ARG A 220 -0.61 17.06 20.99
N GLY A 221 -0.39 17.29 22.28
CA GLY A 221 0.33 16.37 23.18
C GLY A 221 1.77 16.83 23.47
N VAL A 222 2.29 16.40 24.62
CA VAL A 222 3.68 16.68 25.05
C VAL A 222 4.58 15.58 24.49
N ASP A 223 5.74 15.95 23.93
CA ASP A 223 6.70 15.02 23.28
C ASP A 223 6.05 14.06 22.26
N ALA A 224 5.00 14.56 21.61
CA ALA A 224 4.16 13.82 20.69
C ALA A 224 4.87 13.43 19.39
N VAL A 225 5.97 14.11 19.04
CA VAL A 225 6.63 14.02 17.73
C VAL A 225 8.12 13.79 17.90
N GLN A 226 8.66 12.84 17.16
CA GLN A 226 10.09 12.55 17.06
C GLN A 226 10.51 12.49 15.58
N ALA A 227 11.79 12.76 15.32
CA ALA A 227 12.35 12.60 13.97
C ALA A 227 12.30 11.11 13.58
N GLY A 228 11.86 10.82 12.35
CA GLY A 228 11.62 9.46 11.88
C GLY A 228 10.19 8.96 12.05
N ASP A 229 9.33 9.68 12.78
CA ASP A 229 7.92 9.31 12.91
C ASP A 229 7.19 9.36 11.56
N ARG A 230 6.30 8.39 11.33
CA ARG A 230 5.44 8.37 10.14
C ARG A 230 4.22 9.27 10.34
N VAL A 231 3.85 9.97 9.29
CA VAL A 231 2.69 10.88 9.26
C VAL A 231 1.62 10.33 8.34
N LEU A 232 0.39 10.28 8.84
CA LEU A 232 -0.80 9.82 8.10
C LEU A 232 -1.90 10.89 8.14
N THR A 233 -2.89 10.79 7.25
CA THR A 233 -4.10 11.63 7.35
C THR A 233 -4.91 11.26 8.58
N SER A 234 -5.41 12.28 9.28
CA SER A 234 -6.17 12.11 10.52
C SER A 234 -7.63 11.69 10.30
N GLY A 235 -8.20 12.06 9.15
CA GLY A 235 -9.63 11.99 8.88
C GLY A 235 -10.43 13.20 9.41
N ASP A 236 -9.77 14.09 10.17
CA ASP A 236 -10.46 15.19 10.83
C ASP A 236 -10.97 16.22 9.80
N GLY A 237 -12.21 16.66 9.99
CA GLY A 237 -12.88 17.59 9.06
C GLY A 237 -13.40 16.95 7.77
N GLY A 238 -13.30 15.62 7.62
CA GLY A 238 -14.02 14.88 6.57
C GLY A 238 -13.49 15.06 5.14
N GLY A 239 -12.41 15.84 4.94
CA GLY A 239 -11.83 16.06 3.62
C GLY A 239 -10.92 14.93 3.12
N PHE A 240 -10.47 14.04 4.02
CA PHE A 240 -9.58 12.93 3.71
C PHE A 240 -10.02 11.68 4.48
N PRO A 241 -9.88 10.48 3.92
CA PRO A 241 -10.02 9.26 4.72
C PRO A 241 -8.88 9.19 5.73
N ARG A 242 -9.11 8.56 6.89
CA ARG A 242 -8.07 8.36 7.90
C ARG A 242 -7.03 7.34 7.42
N GLY A 243 -5.76 7.57 7.75
CA GLY A 243 -4.70 6.57 7.56
C GLY A 243 -4.01 6.57 6.19
N VAL A 244 -4.21 7.59 5.35
CA VAL A 244 -3.46 7.74 4.10
C VAL A 244 -2.02 8.17 4.41
N PRO A 245 -0.98 7.46 3.94
CA PRO A 245 0.40 7.80 4.24
C PRO A 245 0.82 9.11 3.55
N ILE A 246 1.56 9.96 4.27
CA ILE A 246 2.01 11.26 3.76
C ILE A 246 3.53 11.31 3.68
N GLY A 247 4.23 10.98 4.77
CA GLY A 247 5.67 11.13 4.84
C GLY A 247 6.27 10.80 6.20
N VAL A 248 7.50 11.26 6.40
CA VAL A 248 8.28 11.07 7.62
C VAL A 248 8.66 12.41 8.23
N VAL A 249 8.54 12.53 9.55
CA VAL A 249 8.95 13.72 10.29
C VAL A 249 10.47 13.87 10.24
N ALA A 250 10.91 15.08 9.93
CA ALA A 250 12.29 15.52 10.01
C ALA A 250 12.35 16.87 10.75
N LYS A 251 13.49 17.16 11.37
CA LYS A 251 13.73 18.46 11.99
C LYS A 251 14.31 19.42 10.96
N GLY A 252 13.68 20.58 10.79
CA GLY A 252 14.15 21.65 9.92
C GLY A 252 15.37 22.36 10.49
N ILE A 253 16.06 23.11 9.62
CA ILE A 253 17.23 23.94 10.01
C ILE A 253 16.79 25.05 10.98
N ASP A 254 15.56 25.54 10.82
CA ASP A 254 14.90 26.49 11.70
C ASP A 254 14.41 25.88 13.02
N GLY A 255 14.69 24.60 13.27
CA GLY A 255 14.23 23.86 14.44
C GLY A 255 12.77 23.42 14.39
N SER A 256 12.03 23.81 13.34
CA SER A 256 10.62 23.42 13.15
C SER A 256 10.49 21.96 12.77
N TRP A 257 9.36 21.34 13.12
CA TRP A 257 9.03 20.00 12.61
C TRP A 257 8.54 20.11 11.17
N ARG A 258 9.15 19.33 10.28
CA ARG A 258 8.82 19.28 8.85
C ARG A 258 8.54 17.85 8.44
N VAL A 259 7.87 17.67 7.32
CA VAL A 259 7.57 16.34 6.80
C VAL A 259 8.26 16.16 5.45
N LYS A 260 9.12 15.14 5.37
CA LYS A 260 9.65 14.64 4.11
C LYS A 260 8.58 13.78 3.46
N LEU A 261 7.96 14.31 2.41
CA LEU A 261 6.86 13.66 1.73
C LEU A 261 7.32 12.36 1.06
N PHE A 262 6.50 11.31 1.14
CA PHE A 262 6.71 10.11 0.34
C PHE A 262 6.50 10.38 -1.14
N SER A 263 5.60 11.31 -1.48
CA SER A 263 5.27 11.65 -2.86
C SER A 263 6.38 12.35 -3.63
N ASP A 264 7.42 12.87 -2.96
CA ASP A 264 8.57 13.55 -3.59
C ASP A 264 9.66 12.57 -4.10
N ARG A 265 9.52 11.26 -3.84
CA ARG A 265 10.52 10.25 -4.26
C ARG A 265 10.37 9.80 -5.72
N GLY A 266 9.41 10.34 -6.47
CA GLY A 266 9.17 9.98 -7.87
C GLY A 266 8.46 11.09 -8.65
N ALA A 267 8.48 11.01 -9.97
CA ALA A 267 7.74 11.95 -10.82
C ALA A 267 6.23 11.78 -10.59
N ILE A 268 5.53 12.89 -10.35
CA ILE A 268 4.06 12.92 -10.21
C ILE A 268 3.43 12.94 -11.61
N ASP A 269 3.67 11.88 -12.39
CA ASP A 269 3.14 11.75 -13.75
C ASP A 269 1.78 11.07 -13.75
N TYR A 270 1.64 10.02 -12.94
CA TYR A 270 0.39 9.28 -12.75
C TYR A 270 -0.06 9.36 -11.31
N VAL A 271 -1.32 9.70 -11.12
CA VAL A 271 -1.96 9.83 -9.82
C VAL A 271 -3.30 9.12 -9.80
N ARG A 272 -3.77 8.80 -8.60
CA ARG A 272 -5.09 8.22 -8.36
C ARG A 272 -5.86 9.19 -7.47
N ILE A 273 -7.02 9.60 -7.97
CA ILE A 273 -7.95 10.48 -7.27
C ILE A 273 -8.91 9.58 -6.48
N MET A 274 -8.94 9.76 -5.17
CA MET A 274 -9.91 9.11 -4.30
C MET A 274 -11.26 9.80 -4.45
N LEU A 275 -12.27 9.08 -4.93
CA LEU A 275 -13.66 9.53 -4.99
C LEU A 275 -14.30 9.43 -3.59
N PHE A 276 -13.62 10.02 -2.61
CA PHE A 276 -14.05 10.02 -1.22
C PHE A 276 -15.15 11.06 -1.05
N GLN A 277 -16.29 10.61 -0.52
CA GLN A 277 -17.39 11.47 -0.13
C GLN A 277 -17.46 11.46 1.39
N ASP A 278 -17.43 12.65 1.97
CA ASP A 278 -17.45 12.84 3.41
C ASP A 278 -18.80 12.38 4.00
N PHE A 279 -18.76 11.61 5.09
CA PHE A 279 -19.96 11.28 5.87
C PHE A 279 -20.58 12.50 6.55
N ALA A 280 -19.78 13.51 6.92
CA ALA A 280 -20.28 14.74 7.50
C ALA A 280 -21.03 15.61 6.47
N GLN A 281 -20.83 15.38 5.16
CA GLN A 281 -21.63 16.00 4.09
C GLN A 281 -22.96 15.27 3.86
N LEU A 282 -23.08 14.01 4.28
CA LEU A 282 -24.36 13.27 4.30
C LEU A 282 -25.24 13.66 5.50
N ALA A 283 -24.65 14.27 6.52
CA ALA A 283 -25.36 14.80 7.66
C ALA A 283 -25.92 16.18 7.33
N ASP A 284 -27.18 16.24 6.92
CA ASP A 284 -27.91 17.49 6.79
C ASP A 284 -27.96 18.17 8.16
N ARG A 285 -27.19 19.26 8.31
CA ARG A 285 -27.09 20.01 9.57
C ARG A 285 -28.44 20.56 9.99
N GLU A 286 -29.32 20.83 9.05
CA GLU A 286 -30.66 21.35 9.32
C GLU A 286 -31.56 20.24 9.86
N ALA A 287 -31.44 19.02 9.32
CA ALA A 287 -32.10 17.83 9.86
C ALA A 287 -31.56 17.42 11.25
N LEU A 288 -30.25 17.59 11.51
CA LEU A 288 -29.65 17.32 12.82
C LEU A 288 -30.05 18.33 13.89
N ASN A 289 -30.28 19.59 13.51
CA ASN A 289 -30.69 20.66 14.41
C ASN A 289 -32.20 20.88 14.43
N ALA A 290 -32.97 20.05 13.72
CA ALA A 290 -34.42 20.14 13.71
C ALA A 290 -34.96 19.95 15.13
N PRO A 291 -35.78 20.88 15.65
CA PRO A 291 -36.31 20.77 17.00
C PRO A 291 -37.14 19.48 17.13
N PRO A 292 -36.97 18.70 18.22
CA PRO A 292 -37.51 17.34 18.35
C PRO A 292 -39.05 17.23 18.40
N LEU A 293 -39.79 18.32 18.18
CA LEU A 293 -41.24 18.43 18.41
C LEU A 293 -42.07 18.68 17.14
N ALA A 294 -41.45 18.84 15.95
CA ALA A 294 -42.19 19.13 14.71
C ALA A 294 -43.11 17.98 14.25
N GLY A 295 -42.88 16.74 14.70
CA GLY A 295 -43.72 15.57 14.40
C GLY A 295 -44.94 15.36 15.31
N LEU A 296 -45.15 16.22 16.31
CA LEU A 296 -46.29 16.15 17.25
C LEU A 296 -47.39 17.17 16.95
N ALA A 297 -47.24 17.96 15.89
CA ALA A 297 -48.33 18.80 15.42
C ALA A 297 -49.47 17.88 14.94
N PRO A 298 -50.70 18.00 15.50
CA PRO A 298 -51.83 17.25 14.97
C PRO A 298 -51.97 17.61 13.49
N THR A 299 -51.99 16.59 12.64
CA THR A 299 -52.30 16.74 11.22
C THR A 299 -53.53 17.64 11.10
N PRO A 300 -53.47 18.76 10.36
CA PRO A 300 -54.64 19.58 10.18
C PRO A 300 -55.73 18.70 9.56
N PRO A 301 -56.98 18.76 10.07
CA PRO A 301 -58.05 17.95 9.51
C PRO A 301 -58.16 18.27 8.02
N SER A 302 -58.06 17.21 7.22
CA SER A 302 -58.30 17.24 5.77
C SER A 302 -59.58 18.03 5.53
N THR A 303 -59.44 19.26 5.05
CA THR A 303 -60.57 20.12 4.75
C THR A 303 -61.15 19.57 3.45
N ALA A 304 -62.19 18.74 3.58
CA ALA A 304 -63.03 18.34 2.47
C ALA A 304 -63.51 19.60 1.73
N PRO A 305 -63.58 19.60 0.38
CA PRO A 305 -63.96 20.79 -0.37
C PRO A 305 -65.42 21.16 -0.07
N ALA A 306 -65.63 22.33 0.53
CA ALA A 306 -66.94 22.94 0.64
C ALA A 306 -67.38 23.43 -0.76
N ALA A 307 -68.42 22.82 -1.29
CA ALA A 307 -69.10 23.26 -2.51
C ALA A 307 -69.76 24.65 -2.30
N PRO A 308 -69.85 25.49 -3.35
CA PRO A 308 -70.27 26.88 -3.22
C PRO A 308 -71.80 26.99 -3.14
N ALA A 309 -72.29 27.83 -2.24
CA ALA A 309 -73.69 28.23 -2.18
C ALA A 309 -73.88 29.60 -2.82
N THR A 310 -74.66 29.70 -3.90
CA THR A 310 -75.39 30.95 -4.23
C THR A 310 -76.73 30.65 -4.93
N ARG A 311 -77.80 30.86 -4.14
CA ARG A 311 -79.15 31.41 -4.43
C ARG A 311 -80.16 30.73 -5.38
N GLN A 312 -81.28 30.40 -4.73
CA GLN A 312 -82.69 30.71 -5.04
C GLN A 312 -83.29 30.25 -6.38
N THR A 313 -84.21 29.27 -6.33
CA THR A 313 -85.66 29.49 -6.56
C THR A 313 -86.49 28.23 -6.24
N GLN A 314 -87.57 28.43 -5.48
CA GLN A 314 -88.89 27.75 -5.53
C GLN A 314 -89.02 26.22 -5.31
N SER A 315 -89.79 25.86 -4.28
CA SER A 315 -90.54 24.58 -4.14
C SER A 315 -91.71 24.50 -5.16
N PRO A 316 -92.53 23.42 -5.25
CA PRO A 316 -92.48 22.10 -4.60
C PRO A 316 -92.84 20.90 -5.54
N SER A 317 -92.46 19.66 -5.16
CA SER A 317 -93.35 18.47 -5.26
C SER A 317 -92.70 17.20 -4.69
N GLN A 318 -93.34 16.67 -3.64
CA GLN A 318 -93.28 15.33 -3.02
C GLN A 318 -93.53 14.14 -4.02
N PRO A 319 -93.53 12.84 -3.60
CA PRO A 319 -92.70 12.04 -2.66
C PRO A 319 -92.36 10.62 -3.29
N PRO A 320 -92.32 9.46 -2.59
CA PRO A 320 -91.33 8.88 -1.64
C PRO A 320 -90.88 7.44 -2.01
N ALA A 321 -89.94 6.84 -1.26
CA ALA A 321 -89.94 5.42 -0.82
C ALA A 321 -88.64 5.12 -0.02
N GLN A 322 -88.69 4.88 1.30
CA GLN A 322 -88.90 3.58 1.97
C GLN A 322 -87.74 2.59 1.68
N GLY A 323 -87.08 1.92 2.63
CA GLY A 323 -87.29 1.73 4.07
C GLY A 323 -86.00 1.14 4.69
N ALA A 324 -85.80 1.35 6.00
CA ALA A 324 -85.83 0.31 7.04
C ALA A 324 -84.69 -0.72 6.92
N ALA A 325 -83.66 -0.62 7.78
CA ALA A 325 -83.52 -1.37 9.05
C ALA A 325 -83.04 -2.81 8.79
N ARG A 326 -82.17 -3.47 9.56
CA ARG A 326 -81.90 -3.42 11.00
C ARG A 326 -80.77 -4.44 11.30
N GLU A 327 -80.02 -4.22 12.39
CA GLU A 327 -79.40 -5.25 13.28
C GLU A 327 -78.38 -6.25 12.67
N THR A 328 -77.31 -6.71 13.30
CA THR A 328 -77.06 -7.16 14.69
C THR A 328 -75.55 -7.45 14.87
N ALA A 329 -74.99 -7.17 16.05
CA ALA A 329 -73.76 -7.81 16.59
C ALA A 329 -74.13 -9.18 17.24
N PRO A 330 -73.26 -10.03 17.86
CA PRO A 330 -71.91 -9.79 18.41
C PRO A 330 -70.86 -10.97 18.32
N ALA A 331 -69.74 -10.80 19.05
CA ALA A 331 -68.44 -11.54 19.22
C ALA A 331 -68.50 -13.03 19.72
N PRO A 332 -67.43 -13.75 20.24
CA PRO A 332 -66.01 -13.43 20.57
C PRO A 332 -64.93 -14.58 20.45
N SER A 333 -63.72 -14.34 21.02
CA SER A 333 -62.66 -15.29 21.53
C SER A 333 -61.41 -15.43 20.64
N ARG A 334 -60.13 -15.36 21.07
CA ARG A 334 -59.46 -15.92 22.27
C ARG A 334 -58.04 -15.34 22.46
N ALA A 335 -57.51 -15.40 23.69
CA ALA A 335 -56.22 -14.89 24.15
C ALA A 335 -55.00 -15.82 23.88
N ALA A 336 -53.79 -15.24 23.83
CA ALA A 336 -52.52 -15.91 24.16
C ALA A 336 -51.43 -14.90 24.59
N ALA A 337 -50.70 -15.25 25.66
CA ALA A 337 -49.73 -14.45 26.40
C ALA A 337 -48.27 -14.57 25.88
N PRO A 338 -47.32 -13.70 26.27
CA PRO A 338 -45.93 -13.68 25.77
C PRO A 338 -44.93 -14.50 26.64
N PRO A 339 -43.82 -15.01 26.08
CA PRO A 339 -42.79 -15.71 26.86
C PRO A 339 -41.70 -14.78 27.44
N ALA A 340 -41.08 -15.27 28.51
CA ALA A 340 -40.28 -14.60 29.52
C ALA A 340 -38.79 -14.39 29.17
N ARG A 341 -38.15 -13.47 29.94
CA ARG A 341 -36.71 -13.16 29.97
C ARG A 341 -35.89 -14.29 30.63
N PRO A 342 -34.63 -14.53 30.22
CA PRO A 342 -33.69 -15.35 30.99
C PRO A 342 -32.89 -14.53 32.03
N ALA A 343 -32.61 -15.17 33.16
CA ALA A 343 -31.88 -14.69 34.34
C ALA A 343 -30.34 -14.68 34.16
N PRO A 344 -29.57 -13.99 35.03
CA PRO A 344 -28.13 -13.75 34.84
C PRO A 344 -27.25 -14.93 35.32
N ALA A 345 -26.09 -15.10 34.67
CA ALA A 345 -25.06 -16.10 34.96
C ALA A 345 -23.99 -15.58 35.96
N PRO A 346 -23.27 -16.47 36.69
CA PRO A 346 -22.62 -16.15 37.97
C PRO A 346 -21.20 -15.57 37.87
N GLU A 347 -20.81 -14.91 38.96
CA GLU A 347 -19.51 -14.26 39.24
C GLU A 347 -18.30 -15.19 39.08
N ARG A 348 -17.18 -14.63 38.60
CA ARG A 348 -15.85 -15.26 38.60
C ARG A 348 -14.92 -14.56 39.62
N PRO A 349 -14.05 -15.31 40.33
CA PRO A 349 -13.31 -14.81 41.48
C PRO A 349 -12.03 -14.04 41.10
N ALA A 350 -11.60 -13.18 42.02
CA ALA A 350 -10.42 -12.32 41.93
C ALA A 350 -9.09 -13.10 41.79
N PRO A 351 -8.05 -12.54 41.13
CA PRO A 351 -6.74 -13.16 41.06
C PRO A 351 -5.91 -12.93 42.34
N ALA A 352 -5.39 -14.02 42.89
CA ALA A 352 -4.43 -14.05 43.99
C ALA A 352 -3.04 -13.54 43.56
N ALA A 353 -2.29 -13.05 44.54
CA ALA A 353 -0.99 -12.41 44.42
C ALA A 353 0.22 -13.38 44.41
N THR A 354 1.27 -12.97 43.67
CA THR A 354 2.74 -13.24 43.83
C THR A 354 3.27 -14.68 43.61
N PRO A 355 4.55 -14.91 43.20
CA PRO A 355 5.77 -14.22 43.66
C PRO A 355 6.78 -13.76 42.59
N ALA A 356 7.67 -12.86 43.04
CA ALA A 356 8.88 -12.37 42.37
C ALA A 356 9.97 -13.44 42.25
N SER A 357 10.84 -13.31 41.22
CA SER A 357 12.28 -13.67 41.17
C SER A 357 12.79 -13.56 39.71
N PRO A 358 14.10 -13.45 39.43
CA PRO A 358 15.20 -12.84 40.18
C PRO A 358 16.01 -11.84 39.31
N THR A 359 16.85 -11.07 40.00
CA THR A 359 17.95 -10.23 39.49
C THR A 359 18.87 -11.01 38.53
N ALA A 360 19.21 -10.39 37.39
CA ALA A 360 20.28 -10.86 36.50
C ALA A 360 21.17 -9.68 36.10
N ASP A 361 22.47 -9.98 36.10
CA ASP A 361 23.62 -9.08 36.15
C ASP A 361 23.74 -8.05 35.02
N THR A 362 24.22 -6.88 35.44
CA THR A 362 24.85 -5.86 34.59
C THR A 362 26.27 -6.31 34.23
N PRO A 363 26.66 -6.40 32.95
CA PRO A 363 28.06 -6.49 32.57
C PRO A 363 28.69 -5.10 32.62
N SER A 364 29.72 -4.97 33.46
CA SER A 364 30.60 -3.82 33.63
C SER A 364 31.32 -3.45 32.34
N GLU A 365 31.21 -2.19 31.93
CA GLU A 365 32.02 -1.56 30.88
C GLU A 365 33.37 -1.12 31.46
N PRO A 366 34.52 -1.38 30.79
CA PRO A 366 35.85 -0.95 31.26
C PRO A 366 36.15 0.52 30.87
N PRO A 367 37.00 1.24 31.64
CA PRO A 367 37.23 2.66 31.45
C PRO A 367 38.12 2.97 30.22
N PRO A 368 37.93 4.10 29.53
CA PRO A 368 38.89 4.57 28.54
C PRO A 368 40.15 5.08 29.24
N GLY A 369 41.28 4.44 28.95
CA GLY A 369 42.60 4.89 29.33
C GLY A 369 42.90 6.26 28.69
N GLY A 370 43.28 7.21 29.53
CA GLY A 370 44.00 8.40 29.10
C GLY A 370 45.50 8.10 29.03
N ALA A 371 46.11 8.43 27.88
CA ALA A 371 47.53 8.71 27.79
C ALA A 371 47.82 9.50 26.51
N ALA A 372 48.55 10.61 26.71
CA ALA A 372 49.39 11.38 25.78
C ALA A 372 48.70 12.20 24.67
#